data_AF-A0A7X7V0I4-F1
#
_entry.id   AF-A0A7X7V0I4-F1
#
_cell.length_a   1.000
_cell.length_b   1.000
_cell.length_c   1.000
_cell.angle_alpha   90.00
_cell.angle_beta   90.00
_cell.angle_gamma   90.00
#
_symmetry.space_group_name_H-M   'P 1'
#
loop_
_entity.id
_entity.type
_entity.pdbx_description
1 polymer ?
#
loop_
_entity_poly.entity_id
_entity_poly.type
_entity_poly.pdbx_seq_one_letter_code
_entity_poly.pdbx_strand_id
1 'polypeptide(L)'
;MAKVNWEEIRNKYIYGIEKDGKLEFPTIQDLADECNIARETISRRSSKEGWAKARSDYITERAQKRHEKAIEHFADELIPFDTDLFEKAKRISKKIDALIEKIEKPNDSFILTNTLKQLKEVEDSLVGEVTVKSDRAKDIERALEELRCSLESLKDDDI
;
A
#
# COMPACT_ATOMS: atom_id res chain seq x y z
N MET A 1 22.28 -17.71 -46.26
CA MET A 1 22.26 -17.72 -44.79
C MET A 1 21.41 -16.54 -44.33
N ALA A 2 20.37 -16.77 -43.53
CA ALA A 2 19.55 -15.69 -43.00
C ALA A 2 20.42 -14.79 -42.10
N LYS A 3 20.29 -13.47 -42.26
CA LYS A 3 21.04 -12.49 -41.47
C LYS A 3 20.55 -12.56 -40.03
N VAL A 4 21.43 -12.95 -39.11
CA VAL A 4 21.09 -13.02 -37.68
C VAL A 4 20.65 -11.64 -37.19
N ASN A 5 19.44 -11.59 -36.60
CA ASN A 5 18.90 -10.37 -36.00
C ASN A 5 19.39 -10.22 -34.55
N TRP A 6 20.57 -9.64 -34.40
CA TRP A 6 21.22 -9.47 -33.10
C TRP A 6 20.51 -8.50 -32.16
N GLU A 7 19.77 -7.54 -32.70
CA GLU A 7 18.99 -6.59 -31.90
C GLU A 7 17.82 -7.27 -31.19
N GLU A 8 17.15 -8.18 -31.88
CA GLU A 8 16.07 -8.99 -31.31
C GLU A 8 16.58 -9.91 -30.19
N ILE A 9 17.71 -10.59 -30.41
CA ILE A 9 18.35 -11.44 -29.39
C ILE A 9 18.72 -10.63 -28.14
N ARG A 10 19.30 -9.44 -28.35
CA ARG A 10 19.63 -8.50 -27.28
C ARG A 10 18.39 -8.07 -26.50
N ASN A 11 17.32 -7.70 -27.21
CA ASN A 11 16.09 -7.23 -26.59
C ASN A 11 15.41 -8.35 -25.78
N LYS A 12 15.34 -9.56 -26.31
CA LYS A 12 14.84 -10.74 -25.58
C LYS A 12 15.64 -11.00 -24.30
N TYR A 13 16.97 -10.87 -24.36
CA TYR A 13 17.82 -11.03 -23.17
C TYR A 13 17.60 -9.94 -22.12
N ILE A 14 17.57 -8.66 -22.53
CA ILE A 14 17.54 -7.51 -21.63
C ILE A 14 16.14 -7.31 -21.05
N TYR A 15 15.12 -7.33 -21.90
CA TYR A 15 13.74 -7.00 -21.52
C TYR A 15 12.91 -8.21 -21.12
N GLY A 16 13.40 -9.42 -21.41
CA GLY A 16 12.65 -10.66 -21.20
C GLY A 16 11.63 -10.91 -22.30
N ILE A 17 10.96 -12.05 -22.20
CA ILE A 17 9.91 -12.51 -23.11
C ILE A 17 8.67 -12.79 -22.26
N GLU A 18 7.52 -12.36 -22.74
CA GLU A 18 6.25 -12.69 -22.10
C GLU A 18 5.80 -14.07 -22.55
N LYS A 19 5.69 -14.99 -21.57
CA LYS A 19 5.28 -16.37 -21.79
C LYS A 19 4.26 -16.75 -20.72
N ASP A 20 3.09 -17.18 -21.15
CA ASP A 20 1.99 -17.58 -20.27
C ASP A 20 1.61 -16.51 -19.21
N GLY A 21 1.66 -15.24 -19.61
CA GLY A 21 1.37 -14.09 -18.73
C GLY A 21 2.46 -13.80 -17.69
N LYS A 22 3.63 -14.45 -17.79
CA LYS A 22 4.79 -14.20 -16.95
C LYS A 22 5.94 -13.65 -17.79
N LEU A 23 6.66 -12.69 -17.22
CA LEU A 23 7.90 -12.23 -17.83
C LEU A 23 9.02 -13.19 -17.45
N GLU A 24 9.54 -13.92 -18.43
CA GLU A 24 10.70 -14.78 -18.30
C GLU A 24 11.91 -14.11 -18.92
N PHE A 25 13.08 -14.29 -18.31
CA PHE A 25 14.32 -13.74 -18.85
C PHE A 25 15.22 -14.88 -19.34
N PRO A 26 15.33 -15.07 -20.66
CA PRO A 26 16.07 -16.18 -21.23
C PRO A 26 17.55 -16.10 -20.87
N THR A 27 18.17 -17.27 -20.78
CA THR A 27 19.63 -17.42 -20.65
C THR A 27 20.29 -17.30 -22.03
N ILE A 28 21.62 -17.17 -22.04
CA ILE A 28 22.41 -17.23 -23.29
C ILE A 28 22.23 -18.58 -23.99
N GLN A 29 22.02 -19.65 -23.23
CA GLN A 29 21.77 -20.99 -23.79
C GLN A 29 20.42 -21.05 -24.48
N ASP A 30 19.36 -20.53 -23.85
CA ASP A 30 18.02 -20.51 -24.45
C ASP A 30 18.00 -19.73 -25.77
N LEU A 31 18.71 -18.59 -25.81
CA LEU A 31 18.84 -17.78 -27.03
C LEU A 31 19.69 -18.47 -28.13
N ALA A 32 20.69 -19.24 -27.73
CA ALA A 32 21.53 -20.04 -28.63
C ALA A 32 20.70 -21.13 -29.32
N ASP A 33 19.89 -21.84 -28.53
CA ASP A 33 19.02 -22.92 -28.98
C ASP A 33 17.89 -22.36 -29.87
N GLU A 34 17.28 -21.24 -29.49
CA GLU A 34 16.20 -20.59 -30.27
C GLU A 34 16.68 -20.08 -31.62
N CYS A 35 17.87 -19.46 -31.67
CA CYS A 35 18.39 -18.84 -32.89
C CYS A 35 19.27 -19.79 -33.73
N ASN A 36 19.53 -21.02 -33.26
CA ASN A 36 20.48 -21.96 -33.84
C ASN A 36 21.87 -21.33 -34.05
N ILE A 37 22.39 -20.67 -33.01
CA ILE A 37 23.69 -19.98 -33.00
C ILE A 37 24.55 -20.60 -31.90
N ALA A 38 25.85 -20.76 -32.14
CA ALA A 38 26.77 -21.21 -31.11
C ALA A 38 26.73 -20.29 -29.88
N ARG A 39 26.58 -20.89 -28.69
CA ARG A 39 26.52 -20.19 -27.40
C ARG A 39 27.69 -19.21 -27.22
N GLU A 40 28.89 -19.60 -27.62
CA GLU A 40 30.09 -18.78 -27.52
C GLU A 40 29.99 -17.49 -28.34
N THR A 41 29.29 -17.53 -29.49
CA THR A 41 29.07 -16.35 -30.33
C THR A 41 28.20 -15.34 -29.62
N ILE A 42 27.08 -15.79 -29.02
CA ILE A 42 26.19 -14.92 -28.24
C ILE A 42 26.93 -14.42 -26.99
N SER A 43 27.63 -15.30 -26.28
CA SER A 43 28.36 -14.94 -25.05
C SER A 43 29.44 -13.89 -25.28
N ARG A 44 30.26 -14.01 -26.32
CA ARG A 44 31.28 -13.00 -26.64
C ARG A 44 30.65 -11.65 -26.94
N ARG A 45 29.52 -11.66 -27.66
CA ARG A 45 28.81 -10.45 -28.02
C ARG A 45 28.12 -9.80 -26.83
N SER A 46 27.44 -10.59 -25.99
CA SER A 46 26.76 -10.11 -24.78
C SER A 46 27.73 -9.46 -23.81
N SER A 47 28.95 -10.01 -23.69
CA SER A 47 30.02 -9.41 -22.89
C SER A 47 30.54 -8.11 -23.50
N LYS A 48 30.81 -8.08 -24.81
CA LYS A 48 31.28 -6.87 -25.52
C LYS A 48 30.29 -5.71 -25.44
N GLU A 49 29.00 -6.00 -25.53
CA GLU A 49 27.91 -5.02 -25.53
C GLU A 49 27.31 -4.78 -24.13
N GLY A 50 27.82 -5.43 -23.08
CA GLY A 50 27.40 -5.19 -21.70
C GLY A 50 25.95 -5.59 -21.39
N TRP A 51 25.41 -6.62 -22.04
CA TRP A 51 23.99 -6.99 -21.90
C TRP A 51 23.59 -7.33 -20.47
N ALA A 52 24.47 -7.94 -19.68
CA ALA A 52 24.20 -8.27 -18.28
C ALA A 52 23.95 -7.01 -17.43
N LYS A 53 24.74 -5.96 -17.66
CA LYS A 53 24.55 -4.67 -16.99
C LYS A 53 23.23 -4.03 -17.41
N ALA A 54 22.97 -3.97 -18.72
CA ALA A 54 21.72 -3.40 -19.24
C ALA A 54 20.47 -4.12 -18.71
N ARG A 55 20.52 -5.46 -18.57
CA ARG A 55 19.45 -6.25 -17.95
C ARG A 55 19.28 -5.91 -16.46
N SER A 56 20.38 -5.78 -15.73
CA SER A 56 20.35 -5.39 -14.31
C SER A 56 19.72 -4.01 -14.12
N ASP A 57 20.13 -3.05 -14.93
CA ASP A 57 19.60 -1.68 -14.91
C ASP A 57 18.10 -1.70 -15.22
N TYR A 58 17.67 -2.44 -16.25
CA TYR A 58 16.26 -2.60 -16.60
C TYR A 58 15.42 -3.23 -15.47
N ILE A 59 15.91 -4.31 -14.85
CA ILE A 59 15.22 -4.98 -13.74
C ILE A 59 15.05 -4.00 -12.56
N THR A 60 16.09 -3.21 -12.27
CA THR A 60 16.09 -2.23 -11.19
C THR A 60 15.10 -1.11 -11.47
N GLU A 61 15.13 -0.51 -12.66
CA GLU A 61 14.21 0.53 -13.08
C GLU A 61 12.75 0.03 -13.07
N ARG A 62 12.50 -1.20 -13.53
CA ARG A 62 11.17 -1.81 -13.50
C ARG A 62 10.68 -2.05 -12.08
N ALA A 63 11.55 -2.49 -11.18
CA ALA A 63 11.20 -2.65 -9.77
C ALA A 63 10.88 -1.30 -9.14
N GLN A 64 11.70 -0.28 -9.39
CA GLN A 64 11.48 1.08 -8.89
C GLN A 64 10.15 1.65 -9.39
N LYS A 65 9.84 1.57 -10.69
CA LYS A 65 8.56 2.01 -11.25
C LYS A 65 7.36 1.27 -10.65
N ARG A 66 7.51 -0.01 -10.31
CA ARG A 66 6.46 -0.77 -9.61
C ARG A 66 6.28 -0.28 -8.18
N HIS A 67 7.36 0.01 -7.48
CA HIS A 67 7.32 0.58 -6.13
C HIS A 67 6.70 1.97 -6.13
N GLU A 68 7.09 2.85 -7.05
CA GLU A 68 6.51 4.19 -7.19
C GLU A 68 4.99 4.12 -7.42
N LYS A 69 4.53 3.29 -8.36
CA LYS A 69 3.09 3.09 -8.59
C LYS A 69 2.36 2.52 -7.37
N ALA A 70 2.98 1.60 -6.65
CA ALA A 70 2.39 1.07 -5.42
C ALA A 70 2.28 2.16 -4.36
N ILE A 71 3.31 3.00 -4.19
CA ILE A 71 3.30 4.12 -3.26
C ILE A 71 2.24 5.15 -3.65
N GLU A 72 2.13 5.52 -4.93
CA GLU A 72 1.09 6.41 -5.43
C GLU A 72 -0.30 5.85 -5.15
N HIS A 73 -0.53 4.58 -5.48
CA HIS A 73 -1.81 3.93 -5.21
C HIS A 73 -2.14 3.89 -3.71
N PHE A 74 -1.16 3.57 -2.86
CA PHE A 74 -1.35 3.62 -1.42
C PHE A 74 -1.60 5.05 -0.92
N ALA A 75 -0.93 6.06 -1.47
CA ALA A 75 -1.17 7.45 -1.10
C ALA A 75 -2.57 7.91 -1.49
N ASP A 76 -3.04 7.52 -2.69
CA ASP A 76 -4.39 7.78 -3.16
C ASP A 76 -5.47 7.10 -2.30
N GLU A 77 -5.17 5.95 -1.69
CA GLU A 77 -6.06 5.27 -0.76
C GLU A 77 -5.96 5.79 0.69
N LEU A 78 -4.77 6.20 1.13
CA LEU A 78 -4.55 6.69 2.50
C LEU A 78 -5.20 8.06 2.72
N ILE A 79 -5.10 8.96 1.74
CA ILE A 79 -5.59 10.34 1.89
C ILE A 79 -7.12 10.38 2.17
N PRO A 80 -7.97 9.66 1.42
CA PRO A 80 -9.39 9.57 1.72
C PRO A 80 -9.68 8.86 3.04
N PHE A 81 -8.90 7.82 3.38
CA PHE A 81 -9.05 7.08 4.64
C PHE A 81 -8.79 7.98 5.85
N ASP A 82 -7.66 8.69 5.87
CA ASP A 82 -7.30 9.63 6.92
C ASP A 82 -8.32 10.78 7.03
N THR A 83 -8.85 11.24 5.89
CA THR A 83 -9.90 12.27 5.85
C THR A 83 -11.22 11.77 6.45
N ASP A 84 -11.65 10.55 6.12
CA ASP A 84 -12.87 9.96 6.68
C ASP A 84 -12.73 9.71 8.19
N LEU A 85 -11.56 9.22 8.62
CA LEU A 85 -11.24 9.00 10.02
C LEU A 85 -11.27 10.31 10.81
N PHE A 86 -10.70 11.39 10.24
CA PHE A 86 -10.72 12.72 10.84
C PHE A 86 -12.15 13.29 10.92
N GLU A 87 -12.96 13.15 9.87
CA GLU A 87 -14.36 13.58 9.88
C GLU A 87 -15.21 12.77 10.89
N LYS A 88 -14.97 11.46 11.02
CA LYS A 88 -15.60 10.63 12.05
C LYS A 88 -15.20 11.11 13.46
N ALA A 89 -13.92 11.34 13.73
CA ALA A 89 -13.45 11.87 15.00
C ALA A 89 -14.09 13.23 15.35
N LYS A 90 -14.19 14.14 14.37
CA LYS A 90 -14.85 15.44 14.51
C LYS A 90 -16.35 15.32 14.85
N ARG A 91 -17.06 14.35 14.26
CA ARG A 91 -18.47 14.08 14.60
C ARG A 91 -18.62 13.58 16.02
N ILE A 92 -17.72 12.72 16.49
CA ILE A 92 -17.76 12.21 17.86
C ILE A 92 -17.44 13.34 18.85
N SER A 93 -16.43 14.17 18.58
CA SER A 93 -16.13 15.36 19.38
C SER A 93 -17.35 16.28 19.52
N LYS A 94 -18.05 16.61 18.42
CA LYS A 94 -19.30 17.40 18.49
C LYS A 94 -20.41 16.73 19.29
N LYS A 95 -20.54 15.40 19.21
CA LYS A 95 -21.53 14.66 20.01
C LYS A 95 -21.18 14.73 21.50
N ILE A 96 -19.90 14.67 21.85
CA ILE A 96 -19.44 14.84 23.22
C ILE A 96 -19.75 16.25 23.71
N ASP A 97 -19.45 17.30 22.94
CA ASP A 97 -19.77 18.69 23.31
C ASP A 97 -21.28 18.87 23.58
N ALA A 98 -22.13 18.31 22.70
CA ALA A 98 -23.58 18.36 22.86
C ALA A 98 -24.10 17.54 24.06
N LEU A 99 -23.37 16.50 24.48
CA LEU A 99 -23.67 15.74 25.69
C LEU A 99 -23.22 16.50 26.95
N ILE A 100 -22.10 17.25 26.88
CA ILE A 100 -21.64 18.12 27.98
C ILE A 100 -22.66 19.22 28.29
N GLU A 101 -23.30 19.79 27.27
CA GLU A 101 -24.33 20.83 27.45
C GLU A 101 -25.64 20.31 28.06
N LYS A 102 -25.91 19.00 28.00
CA LYS A 102 -27.16 18.38 28.48
C LYS A 102 -27.06 17.77 29.88
N ILE A 103 -25.92 17.90 30.56
CA ILE A 103 -25.71 17.27 31.88
C ILE A 103 -26.52 18.02 32.95
N GLU A 104 -27.62 17.40 33.40
CA GLU A 104 -28.31 17.78 34.64
C GLU A 104 -28.18 16.71 35.75
N LYS A 105 -27.67 15.50 35.46
CA LYS A 105 -27.59 14.39 36.44
C LYS A 105 -26.18 13.80 36.63
N PRO A 106 -25.84 13.30 37.85
CA PRO A 106 -24.48 12.85 38.19
C PRO A 106 -24.01 11.58 37.48
N ASN A 107 -24.93 10.72 37.03
CA ASN A 107 -24.58 9.45 36.37
C ASN A 107 -24.04 9.66 34.94
N ASP A 108 -24.46 10.75 34.27
CA ASP A 108 -24.00 11.10 32.92
C ASP A 108 -22.54 11.60 32.92
N SER A 109 -22.09 12.13 34.05
CA SER A 109 -20.72 12.62 34.24
C SER A 109 -19.66 11.51 34.11
N PHE A 110 -19.96 10.29 34.59
CA PHE A 110 -19.00 9.18 34.52
C PHE A 110 -18.82 8.65 33.10
N ILE A 111 -19.93 8.51 32.36
CA ILE A 111 -19.92 8.07 30.97
C ILE A 111 -19.14 9.08 30.12
N LEU A 112 -19.46 10.37 30.24
CA LEU A 112 -18.75 11.44 29.54
C LEU A 112 -17.26 11.49 29.83
N THR A 113 -16.85 11.29 31.08
CA THR A 113 -15.41 11.27 31.44
C THR A 113 -14.70 10.10 30.77
N ASN A 114 -15.36 8.95 30.66
CA ASN A 114 -14.82 7.77 29.97
C ASN A 114 -14.79 7.99 28.45
N THR A 115 -15.84 8.56 27.85
CA THR A 115 -15.87 8.88 26.41
C THR A 115 -14.84 9.92 26.03
N LEU A 116 -14.63 10.94 26.86
CA LEU A 116 -13.58 11.95 26.68
C LEU A 116 -12.18 11.33 26.76
N LYS A 117 -11.97 10.40 27.68
CA LYS A 117 -10.68 9.70 27.82
C LYS A 117 -10.39 8.83 26.59
N GLN A 118 -11.39 8.07 26.12
CA GLN A 118 -11.28 7.26 24.90
C GLN A 118 -11.07 8.14 23.66
N LEU A 119 -11.73 9.29 23.58
CA LEU A 119 -11.52 10.24 22.48
C LEU A 119 -10.10 10.81 22.48
N LYS A 120 -9.58 11.14 23.67
CA LYS A 120 -8.21 11.64 23.84
C LYS A 120 -7.15 10.58 23.51
N GLU A 121 -7.41 9.32 23.84
CA GLU A 121 -6.56 8.20 23.41
C GLU A 121 -6.58 8.01 21.88
N VAL A 122 -7.72 8.22 21.22
CA VAL A 122 -7.82 8.22 19.75
C VAL A 122 -7.10 9.44 19.16
N GLU A 123 -7.25 10.64 19.74
CA GLU A 123 -6.56 11.86 19.31
C GLU A 123 -5.04 11.72 19.44
N ASP A 124 -4.54 11.25 20.59
CA ASP A 124 -3.12 10.98 20.81
C ASP A 124 -2.60 9.88 19.85
N SER A 125 -3.43 8.88 19.51
CA SER A 125 -3.08 7.86 18.51
C SER A 125 -3.06 8.40 17.07
N LEU A 126 -3.89 9.40 16.75
CA LEU A 126 -3.92 10.06 15.44
C LEU A 126 -2.77 11.06 15.27
N VAL A 127 -2.44 11.78 16.34
CA VAL A 127 -1.35 12.77 16.38
C VAL A 127 0.02 12.09 16.56
N GLY A 128 0.04 10.92 17.20
CA GLY A 128 1.25 10.25 17.68
C GLY A 128 2.09 9.52 16.64
N GLU A 129 1.53 8.96 15.56
CA GLU A 129 2.33 8.18 14.62
C GLU A 129 1.67 8.11 13.22
N VAL A 130 2.00 9.07 12.36
CA VAL A 130 1.84 8.98 10.88
C VAL A 130 2.84 7.97 10.27
N THR A 131 3.34 7.05 11.09
CA THR A 131 4.22 5.98 10.66
C THR A 131 3.70 4.70 11.25
N VAL A 132 3.46 3.73 10.36
CA VAL A 132 3.27 2.30 10.63
C VAL A 132 1.81 1.79 10.60
N LYS A 133 1.41 1.50 9.36
CA LYS A 133 0.74 0.27 8.88
C LYS A 133 -0.76 0.12 9.15
N SER A 134 -1.44 -0.16 8.04
CA SER A 134 -2.78 -0.74 7.78
C SER A 134 -3.45 -1.59 8.88
N ASP A 135 -2.71 -2.19 9.82
CA ASP A 135 -3.29 -3.00 10.89
C ASP A 135 -3.86 -2.13 12.03
N ARG A 136 -3.21 -1.01 12.35
CA ARG A 136 -3.69 -0.08 13.39
C ARG A 136 -4.92 0.71 12.98
N ALA A 137 -5.07 1.00 11.70
CA ALA A 137 -6.26 1.61 11.12
C ALA A 137 -7.52 0.77 11.40
N LYS A 138 -7.42 -0.56 11.27
CA LYS A 138 -8.50 -1.49 11.58
C LYS A 138 -8.80 -1.58 13.07
N ASP A 139 -7.76 -1.47 13.91
CA ASP A 139 -7.93 -1.43 15.37
C ASP A 139 -8.67 -0.16 15.82
N ILE A 140 -8.35 0.99 15.21
CA ILE A 140 -9.05 2.25 15.47
C ILE A 140 -10.49 2.17 14.97
N GLU A 141 -10.73 1.63 13.78
CA GLU A 141 -12.09 1.48 13.23
C GLU A 141 -12.96 0.56 14.10
N ARG A 142 -12.39 -0.53 14.63
CA ARG A 142 -13.06 -1.40 15.60
C ARG A 142 -13.39 -0.65 16.90
N ALA A 143 -12.44 0.11 17.45
CA ALA A 143 -12.67 0.90 18.65
C ALA A 143 -13.76 1.98 18.46
N LEU A 144 -13.81 2.62 17.28
CA LEU A 144 -14.84 3.59 16.93
C LEU A 144 -16.23 2.96 16.79
N GLU A 145 -16.33 1.73 16.29
CA GLU A 145 -17.60 1.01 16.17
C GLU A 145 -18.12 0.52 17.54
N GLU A 146 -17.23 0.07 18.43
CA GLU A 146 -17.56 -0.29 19.82
C GLU A 146 -18.08 0.93 20.61
N LEU A 147 -17.46 2.10 20.39
CA LEU A 147 -17.93 3.38 20.92
C LEU A 147 -19.30 3.78 20.37
N ARG A 148 -19.54 3.58 19.07
CA ARG A 148 -20.84 3.86 18.45
C ARG A 148 -21.95 3.01 19.06
N CYS A 149 -21.72 1.71 19.19
CA CYS A 149 -22.68 0.77 19.78
C CYS A 149 -22.99 1.13 21.24
N SER A 150 -21.97 1.50 22.02
CA SER A 150 -22.16 1.92 23.42
C SER A 150 -22.99 3.20 23.52
N LEU A 151 -22.78 4.18 22.63
CA LEU A 151 -23.58 5.40 22.56
C LEU A 151 -25.02 5.19 22.06
N GLU A 152 -25.26 4.18 21.22
CA GLU A 152 -26.60 3.79 20.79
C GLU A 152 -27.38 3.11 21.91
N SER A 153 -26.74 2.25 22.72
CA SER A 153 -27.39 1.63 23.89
C SER A 153 -27.85 2.63 24.95
N LEU A 154 -27.18 3.78 25.06
CA LEU A 154 -27.58 4.87 25.96
C LEU A 154 -28.78 5.69 25.47
N LYS A 155 -29.20 5.52 24.21
CA LYS A 155 -30.42 6.14 23.68
C LYS A 155 -31.67 5.29 23.91
N ASP A 156 -31.52 3.99 24.14
CA ASP A 156 -32.64 3.05 24.28
C ASP A 156 -33.12 2.89 25.75
N ASP A 157 -32.38 3.42 26.73
CA ASP A 157 -32.77 3.43 28.16
C ASP A 157 -33.66 4.63 28.56
N ASP A 158 -34.09 5.46 27.58
CA ASP A 158 -35.07 6.55 27.76
C ASP A 158 -36.48 6.16 27.19
N ILE A 159 -36.97 4.96 27.53
CA ILE A 159 -38.42 4.60 27.50
C ILE A 159 -38.87 4.04 28.84
#